data_AF-A0A8T4V0R7-F1
#
_entry.id   AF-A0A8T4V0R7-F1
#
_cell.length_a   1.000
_cell.length_b   1.000
_cell.length_c   1.000
_cell.angle_alpha   90.00
_cell.angle_beta   90.00
_cell.angle_gamma   90.00
#
_symmetry.space_group_name_H-M   'P 1'
#
loop_
_entity.id
_entity.type
_entity.pdbx_description
1 polymer ?
#
loop_
_entity_poly.entity_id
_entity_poly.type
_entity_poly.pdbx_seq_one_letter_code
_entity_poly.pdbx_strand_id
1 'polypeptide(L)'
;MFNWFKKKDDQRFVEIESSVRNSFQNMKSDMSHVSKWISHFKEKHEDHHSKIEGLDKRLKLLESLINYESQNNIERQKVRVEEEKEELYEVETEDETEIKSHNRDLSSLFSGTQSKVFGILCGLVLESSSKWISIKTLADEAYRDDGGYDKNRSLISQFISLYEINGLVERKRVGKETYITVLRTLKGKDFSSIINLRKKTLKTKAIRKS
;
A
#
# COMPACT_ATOMS: atom_id res chain seq x y z
N MET A 1 27.34 -92.01 30.11
CA MET A 1 26.33 -91.70 29.07
C MET A 1 25.56 -90.39 29.38
N PHE A 2 26.23 -89.34 29.89
CA PHE A 2 25.58 -88.08 30.30
C PHE A 2 26.21 -86.80 29.69
N ASN A 3 27.05 -86.94 28.65
CA ASN A 3 27.69 -85.79 27.99
C ASN A 3 26.88 -85.16 26.85
N TRP A 4 25.64 -85.60 26.62
CA TRP A 4 24.82 -85.10 25.51
C TRP A 4 23.90 -83.93 25.89
N PHE A 5 23.57 -83.77 27.18
CA PHE A 5 22.72 -82.68 27.65
C PHE A 5 23.48 -81.36 27.90
N LYS A 6 24.78 -81.40 28.23
CA LYS A 6 25.58 -80.17 28.43
C LYS A 6 25.75 -79.32 27.16
N LYS A 7 25.75 -79.94 25.97
CA LYS A 7 26.00 -79.22 24.70
C LYS A 7 24.81 -78.39 24.19
N LYS A 8 23.57 -78.67 24.63
CA LYS A 8 22.38 -77.92 24.17
C LYS A 8 22.19 -76.60 24.91
N ASP A 9 22.59 -76.54 26.19
CA ASP A 9 22.50 -75.31 26.98
C ASP A 9 23.54 -74.27 26.54
N ASP A 10 24.75 -74.71 26.16
CA ASP A 10 25.79 -73.82 25.63
C ASP A 10 25.37 -73.13 24.33
N GLN A 11 24.66 -73.83 23.43
CA GLN A 11 24.17 -73.22 22.18
C GLN A 11 23.13 -72.13 22.42
N ARG A 12 22.18 -72.36 23.33
CA ARG A 12 21.18 -71.34 23.70
C ARG A 12 21.83 -70.14 24.37
N PHE A 13 22.84 -70.37 25.20
CA PHE A 13 23.58 -69.29 25.84
C PHE A 13 24.31 -68.43 24.80
N VAL A 14 24.96 -69.05 23.82
CA VAL A 14 25.62 -68.34 22.70
C VAL A 14 24.61 -67.57 21.85
N GLU A 15 23.43 -68.14 21.57
CA GLU A 15 22.37 -67.43 20.84
C GLU A 15 21.86 -66.20 21.58
N ILE A 16 21.61 -66.33 22.89
CA ILE A 16 21.18 -65.21 23.74
C ILE A 16 22.28 -64.14 23.79
N GLU A 17 23.54 -64.53 24.04
CA GLU A 17 24.68 -63.60 24.06
C GLU A 17 24.81 -62.86 22.72
N SER A 18 24.63 -63.56 21.60
CA SER A 18 24.66 -62.96 20.26
C SER A 18 23.51 -61.97 20.04
N SER A 19 22.29 -62.30 20.49
CA SER A 19 21.12 -61.43 20.35
C SER A 19 21.28 -60.16 21.19
N VAL A 20 21.76 -60.29 22.43
CA VAL A 20 22.00 -59.17 23.34
C VAL A 20 23.10 -58.28 22.78
N ARG A 21 24.20 -58.86 22.29
CA ARG A 21 25.27 -58.13 21.63
C ARG A 21 24.76 -57.36 20.40
N ASN A 22 23.93 -57.97 19.57
CA ASN A 22 23.31 -57.33 18.41
C ASN A 22 22.40 -56.18 18.83
N SER A 23 21.56 -56.35 19.87
CA SER A 23 20.71 -55.27 20.40
C SER A 23 21.54 -54.09 20.92
N PHE A 24 22.65 -54.34 21.64
CA PHE A 24 23.54 -53.28 22.09
C PHE A 24 24.26 -52.58 20.93
N GLN A 25 24.65 -53.32 19.89
CA GLN A 25 25.23 -52.73 18.69
C GLN A 25 24.23 -51.85 17.94
N ASN A 26 22.98 -52.30 17.80
CA ASN A 26 21.91 -51.52 17.20
C ASN A 26 21.62 -50.25 18.01
N MET A 27 21.47 -50.36 19.34
CA MET A 27 21.28 -49.20 20.21
C MET A 27 22.44 -48.20 20.12
N LYS A 28 23.68 -48.69 20.02
CA LYS A 28 24.86 -47.84 19.80
C LYS A 28 24.80 -47.13 18.43
N SER A 29 24.36 -47.84 17.40
CA SER A 29 24.16 -47.26 16.06
C SER A 29 23.10 -46.17 16.10
N ASP A 30 21.95 -46.43 16.72
CA ASP A 30 20.86 -45.48 16.86
C ASP A 30 21.29 -44.23 17.65
N MET A 31 22.02 -44.41 18.75
CA MET A 31 22.57 -43.29 19.52
C MET A 31 23.55 -42.44 18.68
N SER A 32 24.34 -43.08 17.81
CA SER A 32 25.21 -42.38 16.86
C SER A 32 24.41 -41.57 15.83
N HIS A 33 23.31 -42.12 15.30
CA HIS A 33 22.41 -41.40 14.41
C HIS A 33 21.74 -40.21 15.09
N VAL A 34 21.26 -40.38 16.32
CA VAL A 34 20.69 -39.29 17.13
C VAL A 34 21.73 -38.21 17.40
N SER A 35 22.96 -38.57 17.75
CA SER A 35 24.05 -37.62 17.96
C SER A 35 24.35 -36.82 16.69
N LYS A 36 24.39 -37.45 15.51
CA LYS A 36 24.57 -36.75 14.22
C LYS A 36 23.41 -35.80 13.93
N TRP A 37 22.19 -36.22 14.24
CA TRP A 37 21.01 -35.40 14.03
C TRP A 37 20.99 -34.16 14.93
N ILE A 38 21.37 -34.31 16.20
CA ILE A 38 21.54 -33.19 17.15
C ILE A 38 22.60 -32.21 16.63
N SER A 39 23.75 -32.71 16.18
CA SER A 39 24.81 -31.85 15.63
C SER A 39 24.33 -31.07 14.40
N HIS A 40 23.66 -31.73 13.46
CA HIS A 40 23.10 -31.08 12.28
C HIS A 40 22.01 -30.05 12.63
N PHE A 41 21.19 -30.32 13.65
CA PHE A 41 20.20 -29.35 14.13
C PHE A 41 20.86 -28.12 14.74
N LYS A 42 21.93 -28.31 15.52
CA LYS A 42 22.71 -27.21 16.09
C LYS A 42 23.35 -26.34 15.00
N GLU A 43 23.99 -26.95 14.01
CA GLU A 43 24.58 -26.24 12.88
C GLU A 43 23.53 -25.44 12.10
N LYS A 44 22.37 -26.03 11.80
CA LYS A 44 21.27 -25.31 11.15
C LYS A 44 20.74 -24.15 12.01
N HIS A 45 20.65 -24.33 13.32
CA HIS A 45 20.21 -23.28 14.22
C HIS A 45 21.19 -22.10 14.22
N GLU A 46 22.51 -22.37 14.18
CA GLU A 46 23.53 -21.33 14.07
C GLU A 46 23.47 -20.59 12.73
N ASP A 47 23.29 -21.30 11.61
CA ASP A 47 23.09 -20.68 10.28
C ASP A 47 21.83 -19.80 10.23
N HIS A 48 20.70 -20.28 10.76
CA HIS A 48 19.48 -19.50 10.85
C HIS A 48 19.65 -18.26 11.74
N HIS A 49 20.36 -18.39 12.87
CA HIS A 49 20.63 -17.26 13.75
C HIS A 49 21.45 -16.16 13.04
N SER A 50 22.50 -16.56 12.32
CA SER A 50 23.32 -15.64 11.51
C SER A 50 22.51 -14.93 10.42
N LYS A 51 21.63 -15.67 9.72
CA LYS A 51 20.71 -15.08 8.71
C LYS A 51 19.75 -14.07 9.33
N ILE A 52 19.17 -14.38 10.49
CA ILE A 52 18.27 -13.46 11.21
C ILE A 52 19.02 -12.20 11.63
N GLU A 53 20.23 -12.34 12.18
CA GLU A 53 21.07 -11.19 12.55
C GLU A 53 21.41 -10.31 11.33
N GLY A 54 21.69 -10.94 10.18
CA GLY A 54 21.91 -10.22 8.92
C GLY A 54 20.68 -9.46 8.44
N LEU A 55 19.48 -10.04 8.59
CA LEU A 55 18.23 -9.36 8.27
C LEU A 55 17.94 -8.19 9.22
N ASP A 56 18.18 -8.36 10.52
CA ASP A 56 18.02 -7.29 11.52
C ASP A 56 18.93 -6.09 11.22
N LYS A 57 20.20 -6.34 10.87
CA LYS A 57 21.14 -5.29 10.44
C LYS A 57 20.66 -4.53 9.21
N ARG A 58 20.14 -5.25 8.20
CA ARG A 58 19.59 -4.64 6.97
C ARG A 58 18.34 -3.81 7.25
N LEU A 59 17.48 -4.29 8.15
CA LEU A 59 16.26 -3.59 8.55
C LEU A 59 16.59 -2.28 9.27
N LYS A 60 17.52 -2.31 10.24
CA LYS A 60 18.02 -1.11 10.93
C LYS A 60 18.64 -0.09 9.98
N LEU A 61 19.34 -0.53 8.95
CA LEU A 61 19.90 0.36 7.91
C LEU A 61 18.79 1.00 7.07
N LEU A 62 17.75 0.26 6.70
CA LEU A 62 16.61 0.83 5.99
C LEU A 62 15.85 1.86 6.85
N GLU A 63 15.64 1.55 8.12
CA GLU A 63 15.03 2.46 9.09
C GLU A 63 15.84 3.76 9.22
N SER A 64 17.17 3.68 9.30
CA SER A 64 18.02 4.87 9.38
C SER A 64 17.97 5.72 8.11
N LEU A 65 17.93 5.11 6.92
CA LEU A 65 17.77 5.82 5.65
C LEU A 65 16.41 6.51 5.54
N ILE A 66 15.33 5.85 5.95
CA ILE A 66 13.98 6.43 5.96
C ILE A 66 13.92 7.62 6.93
N ASN A 67 14.50 7.47 8.12
CA ASN A 67 14.53 8.55 9.12
C ASN A 67 15.35 9.74 8.61
N TYR A 68 16.50 9.50 7.95
CA TYR A 68 17.31 10.55 7.35
C TYR A 68 16.56 11.31 6.25
N GLU A 69 15.92 10.61 5.32
CA GLU A 69 15.08 11.24 4.28
C GLU A 69 13.88 12.00 4.86
N SER A 70 13.25 11.47 5.91
CA SER A 70 12.14 12.15 6.58
C SER A 70 12.61 13.46 7.23
N GLN A 71 13.77 13.47 7.89
CA GLN A 71 14.33 14.68 8.51
C GLN A 71 14.70 15.72 7.46
N ASN A 72 15.39 15.31 6.39
CA ASN A 72 15.76 16.19 5.28
C ASN A 72 14.54 16.80 4.58
N ASN A 73 13.46 16.03 4.40
CA ASN A 73 12.24 16.55 3.79
C ASN A 73 11.55 17.60 4.68
N ILE A 74 11.59 17.45 6.01
CA ILE A 74 11.06 18.44 6.94
C ILE A 74 11.88 19.73 6.86
N GLU A 75 13.21 19.65 6.82
CA GLU A 75 14.07 20.82 6.68
C GLU A 75 13.86 21.54 5.34
N ARG A 76 13.78 20.79 4.24
CA ARG A 76 13.47 21.35 2.90
C ARG A 76 12.09 22.02 2.84
N GLN A 77 11.12 21.53 3.60
CA GLN A 77 9.81 22.18 3.71
C GLN A 77 9.87 23.47 4.53
N LYS A 78 10.67 23.51 5.62
CA LYS A 78 10.83 24.72 6.43
C LYS A 78 11.48 25.85 5.63
N VAL A 79 12.56 25.56 4.88
CA VAL A 79 13.25 26.56 4.05
C VAL A 79 12.30 27.17 3.01
N ARG A 80 11.46 26.35 2.34
CA ARG A 80 10.47 26.86 1.38
C ARG A 80 9.40 27.75 2.02
N VAL A 81 8.98 27.46 3.25
CA VAL A 81 7.97 28.27 3.95
C VAL A 81 8.54 29.59 4.44
N GLU A 82 9.84 29.67 4.74
CA GLU A 82 10.52 30.93 5.06
C GLU A 82 10.73 31.79 3.81
N GLU A 83 11.19 31.22 2.69
CA GLU A 83 11.30 31.93 1.41
C GLU A 83 9.95 32.47 0.91
N GLU A 84 8.87 31.68 1.01
CA GLU A 84 7.52 32.14 0.64
C GLU A 84 6.96 33.22 1.59
N LYS A 85 7.44 33.30 2.84
CA LYS A 85 7.02 34.37 3.78
C LYS A 85 7.80 35.66 3.58
N GLU A 86 9.05 35.58 3.16
CA GLU A 86 9.87 36.75 2.87
C GLU A 86 9.42 37.43 1.56
N GLU A 87 9.03 36.65 0.54
CA GLU A 87 8.40 37.18 -0.68
C GLU A 87 7.01 37.80 -0.44
N LEU A 88 6.29 37.38 0.61
CA LEU A 88 4.94 37.91 0.91
C LEU A 88 4.99 39.31 1.56
N TYR A 89 6.11 39.70 2.18
CA TYR A 89 6.26 41.01 2.82
C TYR A 89 6.77 42.11 1.87
N GLU A 90 7.35 41.76 0.72
CA GLU A 90 7.78 42.76 -0.30
C GLU A 90 6.68 43.12 -1.31
N VAL A 91 5.54 42.41 -1.34
CA VAL A 91 4.49 42.60 -2.35
C VAL A 91 3.28 43.41 -1.85
N GLU A 92 3.25 43.85 -0.58
CA GLU A 92 2.14 44.68 -0.08
C GLU A 92 2.19 46.18 -0.47
N THR A 93 3.19 46.63 -1.24
CA THR A 93 3.24 48.05 -1.69
C THR A 93 3.18 48.29 -3.19
N GLU A 94 3.27 47.29 -4.06
CA GLU A 94 3.23 47.54 -5.51
C GLU A 94 2.39 46.51 -6.27
N ASP A 95 1.28 47.04 -6.80
CA ASP A 95 0.55 46.64 -7.99
C ASP A 95 -0.21 45.29 -8.04
N GLU A 96 -1.52 45.46 -8.27
CA GLU A 96 -2.49 44.50 -8.81
C GLU A 96 -2.05 43.93 -10.17
N THR A 97 -0.97 43.15 -10.23
CA THR A 97 -0.57 42.44 -11.45
C THR A 97 -0.91 40.96 -11.37
N GLU A 98 -1.89 40.61 -12.19
CA GLU A 98 -2.17 39.30 -12.78
C GLU A 98 -1.37 38.12 -12.21
N ILE A 99 -1.98 37.42 -11.25
CA ILE A 99 -1.63 36.03 -10.93
C ILE A 99 -1.86 35.21 -12.20
N LYS A 100 -0.81 35.02 -13.00
CA LYS A 100 -0.77 34.04 -14.08
C LYS A 100 -0.91 32.67 -13.46
N SER A 101 -2.16 32.22 -13.33
CA SER A 101 -2.50 30.87 -12.94
C SER A 101 -1.78 29.93 -13.90
N HIS A 102 -0.72 29.29 -13.41
CA HIS A 102 -0.14 28.11 -14.03
C HIS A 102 -1.22 27.01 -13.91
N ASN A 103 -2.23 27.09 -14.79
CA ASN A 103 -3.19 26.03 -15.05
C ASN A 103 -2.35 24.86 -15.55
N ARG A 104 -1.90 24.01 -14.62
CA ARG A 104 -1.47 22.68 -15.02
C ARG A 104 -2.67 22.06 -15.70
N ASP A 105 -2.51 21.82 -16.98
CA ASP A 105 -3.55 21.29 -17.82
C ASP A 105 -3.90 19.89 -17.31
N LEU A 106 -4.93 19.79 -16.47
CA LEU A 106 -5.40 18.54 -15.87
C LEU A 106 -5.80 17.52 -16.95
N SER A 107 -6.06 17.98 -18.18
CA SER A 107 -6.32 17.13 -19.33
C SER A 107 -5.10 16.27 -19.72
N SER A 108 -3.88 16.69 -19.38
CA SER A 108 -2.66 15.92 -19.63
C SER A 108 -2.46 14.76 -18.63
N LEU A 109 -3.06 14.86 -17.44
CA LEU A 109 -2.85 13.89 -16.35
C LEU A 109 -3.87 12.73 -16.40
N PHE A 110 -5.01 12.94 -17.06
CA PHE A 110 -6.12 12.02 -17.04
C PHE A 110 -6.58 11.65 -18.45
N SER A 111 -6.92 10.38 -18.65
CA SER A 111 -7.60 9.96 -19.88
C SER A 111 -8.93 10.71 -20.04
N GLY A 112 -9.45 10.82 -21.27
CA GLY A 112 -10.71 11.52 -21.53
C GLY A 112 -11.87 11.01 -20.66
N THR A 113 -11.93 9.70 -20.41
CA THR A 113 -12.93 9.08 -19.53
C THR A 113 -12.74 9.47 -18.07
N GLN A 114 -11.50 9.47 -17.58
CA GLN A 114 -11.19 9.92 -16.22
C GLN A 114 -11.54 11.40 -16.04
N SER A 115 -11.21 12.26 -17.00
CA SER A 115 -11.56 13.68 -16.96
C SER A 115 -13.08 13.89 -16.91
N LYS A 116 -13.83 13.09 -17.68
CA LYS A 116 -15.30 13.11 -17.67
C LYS A 116 -15.87 12.74 -16.30
N VAL A 117 -15.41 11.63 -15.72
CA VAL A 117 -15.87 11.18 -14.38
C VAL A 117 -15.55 12.21 -13.31
N PHE A 118 -14.34 12.78 -13.35
CA PHE A 118 -13.94 13.84 -12.42
C PHE A 118 -14.80 15.11 -12.59
N GLY A 119 -15.10 15.52 -13.82
CA GLY A 119 -15.98 16.66 -14.09
C GLY A 119 -17.41 16.45 -13.58
N ILE A 120 -17.92 15.22 -13.61
CA ILE A 120 -19.22 14.85 -13.03
C ILE A 120 -19.15 14.92 -11.50
N LEU A 121 -18.11 14.37 -10.88
CA LEU A 121 -17.89 14.48 -9.43
C LEU A 121 -17.88 15.94 -8.97
N CYS A 122 -17.14 16.81 -9.65
CA CYS A 122 -17.12 18.24 -9.34
C CYS A 122 -18.51 18.88 -9.50
N GLY A 123 -19.26 18.50 -10.53
CA GLY A 123 -20.65 18.95 -10.71
C GLY A 123 -21.54 18.53 -9.54
N LEU A 124 -21.48 17.25 -9.17
CA LEU A 124 -22.27 16.70 -8.05
C LEU A 124 -21.95 17.42 -6.73
N VAL A 125 -20.68 17.64 -6.41
CA VAL A 125 -20.27 18.36 -5.18
C VAL A 125 -20.72 19.82 -5.19
N LEU A 126 -20.80 20.46 -6.36
CA LEU A 126 -21.29 21.84 -6.48
C LEU A 126 -22.81 21.94 -6.40
N GLU A 127 -23.54 20.94 -6.89
CA GLU A 127 -25.00 20.89 -6.89
C GLU A 127 -25.55 20.41 -5.53
N SER A 128 -24.84 19.52 -4.85
CA SER A 128 -25.25 19.02 -3.55
C SER A 128 -24.90 20.00 -2.43
N SER A 129 -25.81 20.21 -1.49
CA SER A 129 -25.53 20.94 -0.24
C SER A 129 -24.55 20.18 0.67
N SER A 130 -24.46 18.85 0.51
CA SER A 130 -23.46 18.01 1.17
C SER A 130 -22.11 18.10 0.47
N LYS A 131 -21.02 18.30 1.22
CA LYS A 131 -19.66 18.22 0.64
C LYS A 131 -19.29 16.79 0.23
N TRP A 132 -19.92 15.79 0.83
CA TRP A 132 -19.60 14.38 0.65
C TRP A 132 -20.60 13.72 -0.30
N ILE A 133 -20.09 13.12 -1.36
CA ILE A 133 -20.84 12.37 -2.37
C ILE A 133 -20.55 10.88 -2.20
N SER A 134 -21.57 10.02 -2.26
CA SER A 134 -21.35 8.58 -2.22
C SER A 134 -20.74 8.10 -3.55
N ILE A 135 -19.84 7.10 -3.50
CA ILE A 135 -19.26 6.52 -4.73
C ILE A 135 -20.36 5.91 -5.63
N LYS A 136 -21.43 5.39 -5.03
CA LYS A 136 -22.58 4.86 -5.76
C LYS A 136 -23.27 5.93 -6.60
N THR A 137 -23.57 7.09 -5.99
CA THR A 137 -24.16 8.24 -6.68
C THR A 137 -23.28 8.73 -7.83
N LEU A 138 -21.96 8.79 -7.62
CA LEU A 138 -21.04 9.16 -8.71
C LEU A 138 -21.10 8.17 -9.87
N ALA A 139 -21.10 6.87 -9.59
CA ALA A 139 -21.13 5.84 -10.61
C ALA A 139 -22.44 5.82 -11.40
N ASP A 140 -23.57 5.97 -10.70
CA ASP A 140 -24.90 6.01 -11.33
C ASP A 140 -25.06 7.24 -12.24
N GLU A 141 -24.45 8.37 -11.89
CA GLU A 141 -24.45 9.56 -12.75
C GLU A 141 -23.43 9.48 -13.89
N ALA A 142 -22.24 8.93 -13.64
CA ALA A 142 -21.18 8.81 -14.64
C ALA A 142 -21.46 7.76 -15.72
N TYR A 143 -22.15 6.68 -15.34
CA TYR A 143 -22.42 5.50 -16.16
C TYR A 143 -23.91 5.15 -16.18
N ARG A 144 -24.78 6.15 -16.33
CA ARG A 144 -26.24 5.96 -16.37
C ARG A 144 -26.67 4.97 -17.45
N ASP A 145 -26.01 5.00 -18.61
CA ASP A 145 -26.34 4.16 -19.76
C ASP A 145 -25.67 2.77 -19.73
N ASP A 146 -24.52 2.65 -19.05
CA ASP A 146 -23.67 1.43 -19.04
C ASP A 146 -23.93 0.52 -17.82
N GLY A 147 -25.13 0.60 -17.23
CA GLY A 147 -25.56 -0.24 -16.11
C GLY A 147 -25.09 0.21 -14.73
N GLY A 148 -24.74 1.49 -14.56
CA GLY A 148 -24.57 2.15 -13.26
C GLY A 148 -23.45 1.57 -12.40
N TYR A 149 -23.64 1.65 -11.07
CA TYR A 149 -22.65 1.24 -10.08
C TYR A 149 -22.24 -0.22 -10.17
N ASP A 150 -23.18 -1.16 -10.34
CA ASP A 150 -22.87 -2.60 -10.17
C ASP A 150 -21.88 -3.11 -11.22
N LYS A 151 -21.96 -2.64 -12.46
CA LYS A 151 -21.00 -3.00 -13.52
C LYS A 151 -19.69 -2.24 -13.43
N ASN A 152 -19.74 -0.97 -13.02
CA ASN A 152 -18.60 -0.06 -13.09
C ASN A 152 -17.90 0.18 -11.74
N ARG A 153 -18.30 -0.53 -10.68
CA ARG A 153 -17.78 -0.36 -9.32
C ARG A 153 -16.25 -0.42 -9.24
N SER A 154 -15.65 -1.43 -9.87
CA SER A 154 -14.19 -1.62 -9.84
C SER A 154 -13.47 -0.47 -10.54
N LEU A 155 -13.97 -0.07 -11.71
CA LEU A 155 -13.40 1.01 -12.52
C LEU A 155 -13.49 2.37 -11.79
N ILE A 156 -14.66 2.71 -11.25
CA ILE A 156 -14.84 3.92 -10.45
C ILE A 156 -13.90 3.90 -9.24
N SER A 157 -13.79 2.77 -8.54
CA SER A 157 -12.88 2.67 -7.39
C SER A 157 -11.42 2.91 -7.78
N GLN A 158 -10.99 2.44 -8.96
CA GLN A 158 -9.65 2.72 -9.49
C GLN A 158 -9.47 4.22 -9.80
N PHE A 159 -10.46 4.86 -10.42
CA PHE A 159 -10.40 6.29 -10.71
C PHE A 159 -10.34 7.13 -9.43
N ILE A 160 -11.14 6.80 -8.41
CA ILE A 160 -11.08 7.49 -7.12
C ILE A 160 -9.70 7.32 -6.47
N SER A 161 -9.13 6.10 -6.49
CA SER A 161 -7.79 5.89 -5.95
C SER A 161 -6.74 6.73 -6.69
N LEU A 162 -6.87 6.86 -8.01
CA LEU A 162 -5.99 7.70 -8.80
C LEU A 162 -6.16 9.19 -8.46
N TYR A 163 -7.37 9.69 -8.26
CA TYR A 163 -7.60 11.07 -7.82
C TYR A 163 -7.07 11.33 -6.40
N GLU A 164 -7.21 10.36 -5.51
CA GLU A 164 -6.71 10.39 -4.13
C GLU A 164 -5.18 10.46 -4.09
N ILE A 165 -4.49 9.64 -4.90
CA ILE A 165 -3.02 9.69 -5.06
C ILE A 165 -2.56 11.07 -5.56
N ASN A 166 -3.34 11.71 -6.43
CA ASN A 166 -3.04 13.04 -6.96
C ASN A 166 -3.46 14.18 -6.00
N GLY A 167 -4.03 13.87 -4.83
CA GLY A 167 -4.49 14.86 -3.85
C GLY A 167 -5.70 15.67 -4.31
N LEU A 168 -6.50 15.14 -5.23
CA LEU A 168 -7.72 15.79 -5.74
C LEU A 168 -8.96 15.48 -4.92
N VAL A 169 -9.00 14.30 -4.31
CA VAL A 169 -10.18 13.77 -3.64
C VAL A 169 -9.77 13.17 -2.30
N GLU A 170 -10.59 13.39 -1.28
CA GLU A 170 -10.53 12.66 -0.01
C GLU A 170 -11.61 11.59 0.04
N ARG A 171 -11.28 10.44 0.65
CA ARG A 171 -12.17 9.31 0.83
C ARG A 171 -12.47 9.10 2.32
N LYS A 172 -13.75 8.92 2.65
CA LYS A 172 -14.22 8.58 4.00
C LYS A 172 -15.16 7.39 3.94
N ARG A 173 -14.89 6.36 4.75
CA ARG A 173 -15.78 5.20 4.88
C ARG A 173 -16.71 5.38 6.06
N VAL A 174 -18.02 5.16 5.84
CA VAL A 174 -19.04 5.20 6.90
C VAL A 174 -19.90 3.95 6.75
N GLY A 175 -19.69 2.97 7.65
CA GLY A 175 -20.35 1.68 7.57
C GLY A 175 -20.00 0.89 6.30
N LYS A 176 -21.03 0.55 5.52
CA LYS A 176 -20.90 -0.20 4.25
C LYS A 176 -20.66 0.70 3.04
N GLU A 177 -20.73 2.01 3.21
CA GLU A 177 -20.62 2.96 2.12
C GLU A 177 -19.33 3.78 2.20
N THR A 178 -18.89 4.21 1.03
CA THR A 178 -17.72 5.07 0.87
C THR A 178 -18.17 6.38 0.26
N TYR A 179 -17.75 7.46 0.91
CA TYR A 179 -18.02 8.83 0.54
C TYR A 179 -16.72 9.49 0.07
N ILE A 180 -16.86 10.41 -0.86
CA ILE A 180 -15.78 11.15 -1.47
C ILE A 180 -16.12 12.64 -1.49
N THR A 181 -15.10 13.48 -1.33
CA THR A 181 -15.21 14.94 -1.48
C THR A 181 -14.05 15.44 -2.32
N VAL A 182 -14.29 16.47 -3.13
CA VAL A 182 -13.22 17.15 -3.86
C VAL A 182 -12.50 18.09 -2.90
N LEU A 183 -11.16 18.03 -2.88
CA LEU A 183 -10.33 18.97 -2.14
C LEU A 183 -10.33 20.31 -2.88
N ARG A 184 -10.73 21.39 -2.20
CA ARG A 184 -10.70 22.76 -2.79
C ARG A 184 -9.29 23.23 -3.10
N THR A 185 -8.31 22.72 -2.36
CA THR A 185 -6.92 23.15 -2.40
C THR A 185 -6.01 21.97 -2.73
N LEU A 186 -5.56 21.90 -3.98
CA LEU A 186 -4.35 21.13 -4.31
C LEU A 186 -3.17 21.94 -3.80
N LYS A 187 -2.61 21.59 -2.64
CA LYS A 187 -1.34 22.18 -2.15
C LYS A 187 -1.27 23.72 -2.35
N GLY A 188 -2.30 24.44 -1.92
CA GLY A 188 -2.32 25.92 -1.96
C GLY A 188 -2.84 26.59 -3.24
N LYS A 189 -3.38 25.87 -4.23
CA LYS A 189 -4.02 26.50 -5.42
C LYS A 189 -5.52 26.22 -5.49
N ASP A 190 -6.29 27.30 -5.60
CA ASP A 190 -7.75 27.29 -5.64
C ASP A 190 -8.32 26.81 -6.98
N PHE A 191 -9.24 25.85 -6.92
CA PHE A 191 -9.97 25.28 -8.06
C PHE A 191 -10.99 26.23 -8.73
N SER A 192 -11.11 27.47 -8.28
CA SER A 192 -12.15 28.42 -8.69
C SER A 192 -12.10 28.78 -10.19
N SER A 193 -10.92 28.69 -10.82
CA SER A 193 -10.70 29.00 -12.23
C SER A 193 -11.31 27.98 -13.19
N ILE A 194 -11.35 26.70 -12.84
CA ILE A 194 -11.84 25.62 -13.72
C ILE A 194 -13.37 25.59 -13.77
N ILE A 195 -14.04 25.92 -12.67
CA ILE A 195 -15.51 25.92 -12.55
C ILE A 195 -16.14 26.99 -13.47
N ASN A 196 -15.42 28.08 -13.77
CA ASN A 196 -15.91 29.18 -14.60
C ASN A 196 -16.04 28.81 -16.10
N LEU A 197 -15.41 27.72 -16.57
CA LEU A 197 -15.50 27.29 -17.97
C LEU A 197 -16.87 26.67 -18.32
N ARG A 198 -17.57 26.06 -17.35
CA ARG A 198 -18.88 25.41 -17.60
C ARG A 198 -20.06 26.40 -17.60
N LYS A 199 -19.96 27.50 -16.84
CA LYS A 199 -20.98 28.57 -16.86
C LYS A 199 -21.00 29.33 -18.20
N LYS A 200 -19.84 29.50 -18.85
CA LYS A 200 -19.75 30.13 -20.19
C LYS A 200 -20.35 29.26 -21.30
N THR A 201 -20.19 27.94 -21.25
CA THR A 201 -20.74 27.01 -22.26
C THR A 201 -22.25 26.79 -22.13
N LEU A 202 -22.82 26.89 -20.92
CA LEU A 202 -24.27 26.86 -20.72
C LEU A 202 -24.96 28.16 -21.17
N LYS A 203 -24.35 29.33 -20.93
CA LYS A 203 -24.86 30.62 -21.46
C LYS A 203 -24.84 30.68 -23.00
N THR A 204 -23.84 30.13 -23.66
CA THR A 204 -23.76 30.12 -25.14
C THR A 204 -24.74 29.15 -25.80
N LYS A 205 -25.15 28.06 -25.13
CA LYS A 205 -26.24 27.19 -25.62
C LYS A 205 -27.64 27.80 -25.42
N ALA A 206 -27.84 28.64 -24.41
CA ALA A 206 -29.11 29.33 -24.19
C ALA A 206 -29.37 30.44 -25.23
N ILE A 207 -28.31 31.12 -25.69
CA ILE A 207 -28.43 32.23 -26.67
C ILE A 207 -28.65 31.73 -28.11
N ARG A 208 -28.28 30.48 -28.43
CA ARG A 208 -28.49 29.90 -29.79
C ARG A 208 -29.86 29.24 -30.00
N LYS A 209 -30.78 29.34 -29.03
CA LYS A 209 -32.12 28.74 -29.09
C LYS A 209 -33.27 29.76 -28.94
N SER A 210 -32.99 31.06 -28.99
CA SER A 210 -34.00 32.11 -29.22
C SER A 210 -33.77 32.73 -30.58
#